data_AF-A0A6D2KLD6-F1
#
_entry.id   AF-A0A6D2KLD6-F1
#
_cell.length_a   1.000
_cell.length_b   1.000
_cell.length_c   1.000
_cell.angle_alpha   90.00
_cell.angle_beta   90.00
_cell.angle_gamma   90.00
#
_symmetry.space_group_name_H-M   'P 1'
#
loop_
_entity.id
_entity.type
_entity.pdbx_description
1 polymer ?
#
loop_
_entity_poly.entity_id
_entity_poly.type
_entity_poly.pdbx_seq_one_letter_code
_entity_poly.pdbx_strand_id
1 'polypeptide(L)'
;MEILHVSEDMSTIFVWDGTDAPPASFSSNAIKDKEFSSLSVNTLLSRETLLGLPTVGTILRVSLSSHLFHLVKPGEWMKLYQLLCEVHCGSWIGKATNSTTVSLAQDDPLVQKITRIYDKRVSSKLGHIPFWSFPSPPGLTETDEDQAPFVTLMDIITFPKVTYKYRCIVRVVASYPWQVEELSSDGHRVLLTLEDPTATLDAFLCDQDAEYFWGLGLQNREILRTKWNRLVGIKESSPRKPPWIECCLFSYYADKADPWNTRLYRIFASPITQIPLPMATVKKTVRVAAAQMTSINDLIANFNTCSRLVQEAASAGAKLICFPENFSYMGEKSGDSVKIAEPLDGPVMQRYCSLARDSNIWLSLGGFQERFDDTHLCNTHVVIDDAGIIQSSYQKMHLFDVDVPGGSSYKESSFTVPGTKVVSLDSPIGRLGLTVCYDLRFPKIYQQLRFEQKAQVLLVPSAFTMVTGEAHWEILLRARAIETQCYVIAAAQAGKHSEKRESYGDTLIIDPWGSVIGRLPDRVSTGIVVADIDFSLLDSVRTKMPIDKQRMSIEL
;
A
#
# COMPACT_ATOMS: atom_id res chain seq x y z
N MET A 1 38.33 15.27 12.65
CA MET A 1 36.99 15.86 12.59
C MET A 1 37.14 17.31 12.17
N GLU A 2 36.27 17.81 11.32
CA GLU A 2 36.16 19.23 10.99
C GLU A 2 35.36 19.95 12.08
N ILE A 3 35.78 21.13 12.49
CA ILE A 3 34.99 21.98 13.38
C ILE A 3 33.97 22.74 12.54
N LEU A 4 32.70 22.43 12.69
CA LEU A 4 31.64 23.06 11.92
C LEU A 4 31.20 24.39 12.51
N HIS A 5 31.08 24.45 13.85
CA HIS A 5 30.57 25.61 14.55
C HIS A 5 31.09 25.63 16.00
N VAL A 6 31.18 26.84 16.56
CA VAL A 6 31.56 27.09 17.95
C VAL A 6 30.51 28.03 18.54
N SER A 7 29.95 27.68 19.70
CA SER A 7 28.94 28.50 20.39
C SER A 7 29.50 29.85 20.83
N GLU A 8 28.64 30.85 21.01
CA GLU A 8 29.04 32.21 21.39
C GLU A 8 29.82 32.27 22.71
N ASP A 9 29.49 31.39 23.66
CA ASP A 9 30.17 31.25 24.95
C ASP A 9 31.43 30.37 24.89
N MET A 10 31.81 29.88 23.69
CA MET A 10 32.92 28.97 23.41
C MET A 10 32.86 27.62 24.14
N SER A 11 31.78 27.34 24.87
CA SER A 11 31.65 26.15 25.72
C SER A 11 31.28 24.89 24.93
N THR A 12 30.77 25.05 23.71
CA THR A 12 30.27 23.96 22.88
C THR A 12 30.75 24.12 21.45
N ILE A 13 31.19 23.03 20.85
CA ILE A 13 31.53 22.96 19.42
C ILE A 13 30.74 21.85 18.74
N PHE A 14 30.53 21.99 17.45
CA PHE A 14 29.96 20.96 16.60
C PHE A 14 31.05 20.45 15.68
N VAL A 15 31.31 19.16 15.71
CA VAL A 15 32.40 18.53 14.96
C VAL A 15 31.85 17.49 14.01
N TRP A 16 32.44 17.39 12.82
CA TRP A 16 32.03 16.46 11.80
C TRP A 16 33.15 15.47 11.51
N ASP A 17 32.85 14.18 11.52
CA ASP A 17 33.82 13.13 11.25
C ASP A 17 33.75 12.59 9.81
N GLY A 18 32.71 12.98 9.06
CA GLY A 18 32.39 12.48 7.71
C GLY A 18 32.17 10.98 7.60
N THR A 19 32.00 10.29 8.72
CA THR A 19 31.63 8.88 8.79
C THR A 19 30.33 8.71 9.54
N ASP A 20 29.65 7.58 9.40
CA ASP A 20 28.50 7.32 10.26
C ASP A 20 29.03 6.63 11.51
N ALA A 21 28.97 7.29 12.66
CA ALA A 21 29.38 6.75 13.94
C ALA A 21 28.43 5.61 14.35
N PRO A 22 28.92 4.59 15.08
CA PRO A 22 28.09 3.48 15.48
C PRO A 22 26.93 3.93 16.39
N PRO A 23 25.80 3.21 16.35
CA PRO A 23 24.64 3.54 17.17
C PRO A 23 24.96 3.41 18.66
N ALA A 24 24.40 4.30 19.46
CA ALA A 24 24.59 4.32 20.90
C ALA A 24 23.97 3.09 21.59
N SER A 25 24.60 2.64 22.69
CA SER A 25 24.08 1.61 23.59
C SER A 25 23.98 2.20 25.00
N PHE A 26 22.83 2.09 25.66
CA PHE A 26 22.58 2.76 26.95
C PHE A 26 22.34 1.75 28.06
N SER A 27 23.01 1.82 29.21
CA SER A 27 22.65 0.95 30.35
C SER A 27 21.26 1.29 30.88
N SER A 28 20.43 0.29 31.19
CA SER A 28 19.04 0.44 31.67
C SER A 28 18.87 1.08 33.06
N ASN A 29 19.95 1.61 33.65
CA ASN A 29 19.91 2.15 35.00
C ASN A 29 19.35 3.58 35.01
N ALA A 30 18.07 3.68 35.35
CA ALA A 30 17.44 4.76 36.12
C ALA A 30 17.94 6.20 35.83
N ILE A 31 17.58 6.74 34.66
CA ILE A 31 17.48 8.19 34.51
C ILE A 31 16.01 8.54 34.72
N LYS A 32 15.67 8.98 35.95
CA LYS A 32 14.39 9.62 36.27
C LYS A 32 14.43 11.07 35.77
N ASP A 33 14.49 11.30 34.47
CA ASP A 33 14.43 12.67 33.98
C ASP A 33 13.02 13.00 33.52
N LYS A 34 12.19 13.22 34.55
CA LYS A 34 11.14 14.24 34.48
C LYS A 34 11.83 15.57 34.22
N GLU A 35 11.98 15.90 32.94
CA GLU A 35 11.80 17.23 32.36
C GLU A 35 12.03 17.07 30.86
N PHE A 36 10.99 17.39 30.09
CA PHE A 36 11.05 17.42 28.64
C PHE A 36 12.00 18.53 28.21
N SER A 37 13.27 18.20 28.03
CA SER A 37 14.32 19.10 27.59
C SER A 37 14.77 18.66 26.22
N SER A 38 14.29 19.35 25.18
CA SER A 38 14.67 19.16 23.78
C SER A 38 16.12 19.60 23.57
N LEU A 39 17.08 18.75 23.94
CA LEU A 39 18.50 18.93 23.61
C LEU A 39 18.79 18.44 22.18
N SER A 40 17.98 18.91 21.23
CA SER A 40 18.23 18.66 19.82
C SER A 40 19.39 19.54 19.34
N VAL A 41 20.18 19.06 18.39
CA VAL A 41 21.17 19.90 17.68
C VAL A 41 20.49 21.15 17.08
N ASN A 42 19.20 21.04 16.75
CA ASN A 42 18.40 22.06 16.09
C ASN A 42 17.94 23.18 17.03
N THR A 43 17.82 22.92 18.33
CA THR A 43 17.35 23.91 19.30
C THR A 43 18.46 24.85 19.75
N LEU A 44 19.72 24.52 19.45
CA LEU A 44 20.90 25.29 19.84
C LEU A 44 21.51 26.11 18.69
N LEU A 45 21.21 25.77 17.44
CA LEU A 45 21.77 26.41 16.25
C LEU A 45 20.67 27.12 15.46
N SER A 46 20.99 28.30 14.93
CA SER A 46 20.07 28.99 14.01
C SER A 46 19.94 28.18 12.72
N ARG A 47 18.80 28.32 12.03
CA ARG A 47 18.60 27.69 10.71
C ARG A 47 19.67 28.09 9.71
N GLU A 48 20.18 29.32 9.80
CA GLU A 48 21.27 29.83 8.95
C GLU A 48 22.57 29.05 9.17
N THR A 49 22.90 28.73 10.43
CA THR A 49 24.05 27.88 10.74
C THR A 49 23.84 26.45 10.25
N LEU A 50 22.66 25.89 10.45
CA LEU A 50 22.33 24.53 10.02
C LEU A 50 22.44 24.34 8.50
N LEU A 51 22.07 25.35 7.71
CA LEU A 51 22.20 25.34 6.24
C LEU A 51 23.65 25.20 5.75
N GLY A 52 24.64 25.57 6.57
CA GLY A 52 26.05 25.42 6.26
C GLY A 52 26.64 24.07 6.66
N LEU A 53 25.87 23.19 7.31
CA LEU A 53 26.37 21.92 7.82
C LEU A 53 26.27 20.79 6.78
N PRO A 54 27.19 19.81 6.81
CA PRO A 54 27.13 18.62 5.97
C PRO A 54 25.84 17.82 6.19
N THR A 55 25.28 17.24 5.13
CA THR A 55 24.04 16.45 5.20
C THR A 55 24.27 14.94 5.25
N VAL A 56 25.52 14.48 5.33
CA VAL A 56 25.89 13.08 5.58
C VAL A 56 27.14 13.01 6.48
N GLY A 57 27.28 11.93 7.24
CA GLY A 57 28.33 11.78 8.25
C GLY A 57 27.94 12.38 9.61
N THR A 58 28.69 12.04 10.65
CA THR A 58 28.27 12.29 12.02
C THR A 58 28.57 13.71 12.44
N ILE A 59 27.56 14.40 12.95
CA ILE A 59 27.72 15.71 13.58
C ILE A 59 27.62 15.51 15.09
N LEU A 60 28.75 15.64 15.77
CA LEU A 60 28.87 15.45 17.21
C LEU A 60 28.94 16.80 17.92
N ARG A 61 28.09 16.99 18.92
CA ARG A 61 28.21 18.09 19.88
C ARG A 61 29.33 17.76 20.86
N VAL A 62 30.26 18.68 21.07
CA VAL A 62 31.35 18.53 22.04
C VAL A 62 31.35 19.71 23.02
N SER A 63 31.18 19.43 24.31
CA SER A 63 31.41 20.40 25.37
C SER A 63 32.92 20.57 25.58
N LEU A 64 33.40 21.80 25.44
CA LEU A 64 34.79 22.17 25.63
C LEU A 64 35.07 22.56 27.08
N SER A 65 36.28 22.23 27.52
CA SER A 65 36.87 22.81 28.72
C SER A 65 37.62 24.09 28.35
N SER A 66 37.65 25.07 29.27
CA SER A 66 38.21 26.42 29.02
C SER A 66 39.63 26.43 28.44
N HIS A 67 40.47 25.45 28.80
CA HIS A 67 41.85 25.33 28.30
C HIS A 67 41.94 25.04 26.79
N LEU A 68 40.86 24.65 26.13
CA LEU A 68 40.83 24.34 24.69
C LEU A 68 40.19 25.45 23.84
N PHE A 69 39.59 26.48 24.42
CA PHE A 69 38.82 27.50 23.69
C PHE A 69 39.63 28.19 22.58
N HIS A 70 40.92 28.44 22.82
CA HIS A 70 41.79 29.12 21.86
C HIS A 70 42.34 28.20 20.76
N LEU A 71 42.17 26.88 20.90
CA LEU A 71 42.75 25.88 20.01
C LEU A 71 41.77 25.38 18.96
N VAL A 72 40.50 25.79 19.02
CA VAL A 72 39.43 25.29 18.17
C VAL A 72 38.84 26.43 17.34
N LYS A 73 38.80 26.28 16.01
CA LYS A 73 38.24 27.27 15.09
C LYS A 73 37.35 26.60 14.04
N PRO A 74 36.20 27.21 13.67
CA PRO A 74 35.38 26.71 12.58
C PRO A 74 36.16 26.57 11.26
N GLY A 75 35.89 25.51 10.50
CA GLY A 75 36.53 25.16 9.23
C GLY A 75 37.88 24.44 9.36
N GLU A 76 38.45 24.32 10.56
CA GLU A 76 39.71 23.60 10.76
C GLU A 76 39.47 22.10 11.00
N TRP A 77 40.32 21.28 10.40
CA TRP A 77 40.36 19.85 10.67
C TRP A 77 41.26 19.57 11.86
N MET A 78 40.72 18.87 12.87
CA MET A 78 41.41 18.57 14.12
C MET A 78 41.28 17.11 14.51
N LYS A 79 42.30 16.60 15.22
CA LYS A 79 42.23 15.34 15.95
C LYS A 79 41.97 15.66 17.42
N LEU A 80 40.89 15.10 17.94
CA LEU A 80 40.53 15.14 19.35
C LEU A 80 40.96 13.82 19.97
N TYR A 81 41.90 13.87 20.90
CA TYR A 81 42.39 12.69 21.61
C TYR A 81 41.82 12.67 23.02
N GLN A 82 41.51 11.46 23.51
CA GLN A 82 40.94 11.28 24.86
C GLN A 82 39.67 12.11 25.08
N LEU A 83 38.87 12.27 24.04
CA LEU A 83 37.54 12.85 24.15
C LEU A 83 36.65 11.82 24.86
N LEU A 84 36.04 12.22 25.98
CA LEU A 84 35.05 11.36 26.63
C LEU A 84 33.76 11.44 25.82
N CYS A 85 33.34 10.34 25.23
CA CYS A 85 32.07 10.29 24.51
C CYS A 85 31.03 9.65 25.42
N GLU A 86 30.03 10.43 25.84
CA GLU A 86 28.94 10.01 26.71
C GLU A 86 27.61 10.10 25.98
N VAL A 87 26.60 9.43 26.52
CA VAL A 87 25.23 9.59 26.05
C VAL A 87 24.50 10.51 27.02
N HIS A 88 23.85 11.53 26.49
CA HIS A 88 22.91 12.36 27.22
C HIS A 88 21.56 12.38 26.50
N CYS A 89 20.47 12.08 27.21
CA CYS A 89 19.09 12.04 26.68
C CYS A 89 18.93 11.22 25.37
N GLY A 90 19.75 10.19 25.17
CA GLY A 90 19.71 9.32 23.99
C GLY A 90 20.67 9.69 22.86
N SER A 91 21.38 10.82 22.94
CA SER A 91 22.32 11.26 21.90
C SER A 91 23.76 11.28 22.38
N TRP A 92 24.70 11.03 21.45
CA TRP A 92 26.13 11.13 21.72
C TRP A 92 26.54 12.58 21.94
N ILE A 93 27.26 12.83 23.03
CA ILE A 93 27.93 14.10 23.31
C ILE A 93 29.39 13.81 23.63
N GLY A 94 30.29 14.56 22.99
CA GLY A 94 31.69 14.59 23.40
C GLY A 94 31.86 15.55 24.57
N LYS A 95 32.66 15.16 25.55
CA LYS A 95 33.03 15.99 26.68
C LYS A 95 34.53 16.05 26.72
N ALA A 96 35.06 17.22 26.39
CA ALA A 96 36.46 17.49 26.58
C ALA A 96 36.74 17.61 28.07
N THR A 97 37.60 16.73 28.57
CA THR A 97 38.08 16.74 29.94
C THR A 97 39.45 17.41 30.00
N ASN A 98 40.03 17.58 31.19
CA ASN A 98 41.39 18.11 31.34
C ASN A 98 42.48 17.25 30.69
N SER A 99 42.19 15.99 30.32
CA SER A 99 43.12 15.13 29.59
C SER A 99 42.90 15.16 28.08
N THR A 100 41.82 15.79 27.60
CA THR A 100 41.53 15.88 26.17
C THR A 100 42.55 16.81 25.50
N THR A 101 43.19 16.33 24.44
CA THR A 101 44.18 17.11 23.68
C THR A 101 43.75 17.25 22.22
N VAL A 102 44.19 18.32 21.58
CA VAL A 102 43.78 18.70 20.22
C VAL A 102 45.01 18.93 19.37
N SER A 103 45.02 18.40 18.14
CA SER A 103 46.06 18.70 17.14
C SER A 103 45.45 19.01 15.78
N LEU A 104 46.04 19.95 15.04
CA LEU A 104 45.64 20.27 13.66
C LEU A 104 45.88 19.08 12.72
N ALA A 105 45.00 18.89 11.74
CA ALA A 105 44.98 17.74 10.83
C ALA A 105 44.83 18.13 9.35
N GLN A 106 45.07 19.39 9.00
CA GLN A 106 44.71 19.97 7.70
C GLN A 106 45.38 19.27 6.49
N ASP A 107 46.54 18.65 6.68
CA ASP A 107 47.26 17.87 5.65
C ASP A 107 47.23 16.34 5.88
N ASP A 108 46.37 15.86 6.78
CA ASP A 108 46.27 14.44 7.06
C ASP A 108 45.64 13.69 5.86
N PRO A 109 46.24 12.60 5.36
CA PRO A 109 45.64 11.78 4.29
C PRO A 109 44.21 11.31 4.59
N LEU A 110 43.85 11.19 5.88
CA LEU A 110 42.49 10.87 6.31
C LEU A 110 41.49 11.97 5.98
N VAL A 111 41.87 13.26 6.02
CA VAL A 111 40.99 14.36 5.62
C VAL A 111 40.59 14.22 4.16
N GLN A 112 41.57 14.03 3.27
CA GLN A 112 41.31 13.82 1.84
C GLN A 112 40.43 12.59 1.59
N LYS A 113 40.63 11.51 2.36
CA LYS A 113 39.81 10.30 2.27
C LYS A 113 38.37 10.59 2.70
N ILE A 114 38.17 11.31 3.80
CA ILE A 114 36.85 11.66 4.32
C ILE A 114 36.11 12.57 3.32
N THR A 115 36.76 13.61 2.79
CA THR A 115 36.16 14.50 1.78
C THR A 115 35.74 13.72 0.53
N ARG A 116 36.59 12.81 0.01
CA ARG A 116 36.23 11.97 -1.15
C ARG A 116 35.04 11.05 -0.86
N ILE A 117 34.96 10.50 0.35
CA ILE A 117 33.82 9.67 0.76
C ILE A 117 32.56 10.52 0.79
N TYR A 118 32.63 11.71 1.38
CA TYR A 118 31.53 12.67 1.43
C TYR A 118 31.03 13.04 0.02
N ASP A 119 31.91 13.47 -0.89
CA ASP A 119 31.53 13.86 -2.26
C ASP A 119 30.85 12.70 -3.01
N LYS A 120 31.36 11.48 -2.81
CA LYS A 120 30.76 10.26 -3.39
C LYS A 120 29.39 9.95 -2.80
N ARG A 121 29.17 10.25 -1.51
CA ARG A 121 27.88 10.02 -0.84
C ARG A 121 26.84 11.03 -1.30
N VAL A 122 27.17 12.32 -1.29
CA VAL A 122 26.22 13.38 -1.66
C VAL A 122 25.82 13.31 -3.14
N SER A 123 26.69 12.78 -4.01
CA SER A 123 26.38 12.56 -5.43
C SER A 123 25.50 11.34 -5.72
N SER A 124 25.20 10.50 -4.72
CA SER A 124 24.47 9.24 -4.89
C SER A 124 23.20 9.19 -4.05
N LYS A 125 22.09 8.75 -4.65
CA LYS A 125 20.82 8.52 -3.91
C LYS A 125 20.97 7.53 -2.75
N LEU A 126 21.87 6.56 -2.85
CA LEU A 126 22.14 5.58 -1.79
C LEU A 126 23.14 6.10 -0.75
N GLY A 127 23.83 7.22 -1.01
CA GLY A 127 24.84 7.77 -0.12
C GLY A 127 24.29 8.37 1.16
N HIS A 128 22.99 8.71 1.19
CA HIS A 128 22.29 9.25 2.36
C HIS A 128 21.83 8.14 3.34
N ILE A 129 22.03 6.86 3.01
CA ILE A 129 21.75 5.74 3.92
C ILE A 129 22.86 5.64 4.97
N PRO A 130 22.53 5.58 6.28
CA PRO A 130 23.52 5.36 7.33
C PRO A 130 24.25 4.01 7.18
N PHE A 131 25.58 3.97 7.25
CA PHE A 131 26.35 2.73 7.09
C PHE A 131 25.96 1.63 8.07
N TRP A 132 25.59 2.00 9.30
CA TRP A 132 25.21 1.06 10.35
C TRP A 132 23.78 0.52 10.25
N SER A 133 23.01 0.93 9.23
CA SER A 133 21.69 0.36 8.95
C SER A 133 21.74 -0.84 8.01
N PHE A 134 22.93 -1.31 7.59
CA PHE A 134 23.10 -2.48 6.72
C PHE A 134 23.31 -3.79 7.49
N PRO A 135 22.76 -4.93 7.00
CA PRO A 135 21.78 -5.03 5.91
C PRO A 135 20.44 -4.39 6.30
N SER A 136 19.69 -3.90 5.29
CA SER A 136 18.45 -3.11 5.38
C SER A 136 17.65 -3.32 6.68
N PRO A 137 17.15 -2.25 7.33
CA PRO A 137 16.52 -2.36 8.63
C PRO A 137 15.43 -3.45 8.63
N PRO A 138 15.42 -4.35 9.63
CA PRO A 138 14.44 -5.41 9.72
C PRO A 138 13.04 -4.77 9.75
N GLY A 139 12.09 -5.28 8.94
CA GLY A 139 10.75 -4.73 8.66
C GLY A 139 9.84 -4.46 9.87
N LEU A 140 10.30 -3.59 10.76
CA LEU A 140 9.57 -2.97 11.87
C LEU A 140 8.67 -1.86 11.33
N THR A 141 9.08 -1.21 10.23
CA THR A 141 8.32 -0.18 9.51
C THR A 141 8.58 -0.36 8.01
N GLU A 142 7.52 -0.61 7.22
CA GLU A 142 7.54 -0.62 5.74
C GLU A 142 6.89 0.67 5.24
N THR A 143 7.51 1.36 4.26
CA THR A 143 7.03 2.63 3.72
C THR A 143 6.84 2.55 2.19
N ASP A 144 5.62 2.78 1.70
CA ASP A 144 5.23 2.66 0.28
C ASP A 144 5.41 3.97 -0.53
N GLU A 145 6.22 4.92 -0.05
CA GLU A 145 6.29 6.27 -0.63
C GLU A 145 7.46 6.45 -1.62
N ASP A 146 7.37 5.88 -2.81
CA ASP A 146 8.44 5.98 -3.82
C ASP A 146 8.65 7.37 -4.44
N GLN A 147 7.76 8.34 -4.14
CA GLN A 147 7.87 9.70 -4.64
C GLN A 147 8.54 10.69 -3.66
N ALA A 148 8.62 10.37 -2.37
CA ALA A 148 9.30 11.23 -1.40
C ALA A 148 10.83 11.03 -1.50
N PRO A 149 11.63 12.10 -1.48
CA PRO A 149 13.07 11.96 -1.56
C PRO A 149 13.60 11.26 -0.31
N PHE A 150 14.53 10.34 -0.54
CA PHE A 150 15.26 9.67 0.52
C PHE A 150 16.42 10.58 0.97
N VAL A 151 16.38 11.03 2.21
CA VAL A 151 17.22 12.12 2.75
C VAL A 151 17.59 11.87 4.20
N THR A 152 18.59 12.60 4.73
CA THR A 152 18.95 12.58 6.15
C THR A 152 18.07 13.54 6.97
N LEU A 153 18.13 13.47 8.29
CA LEU A 153 17.44 14.42 9.16
C LEU A 153 17.95 15.85 8.93
N MET A 154 19.26 16.05 8.71
CA MET A 154 19.81 17.37 8.39
C MET A 154 19.21 17.95 7.10
N ASP A 155 19.05 17.14 6.04
CA ASP A 155 18.37 17.55 4.80
C ASP A 155 16.91 17.99 5.08
N ILE A 156 16.21 17.31 6.00
CA ILE A 156 14.82 17.62 6.38
C ILE A 156 14.71 18.96 7.10
N ILE A 157 15.61 19.19 8.06
CA ILE A 157 15.64 20.41 8.88
C ILE A 157 15.96 21.63 8.02
N THR A 158 16.95 21.48 7.14
CA THR A 158 17.44 22.55 6.26
C THR A 158 16.62 22.72 4.97
N PHE A 159 15.67 21.82 4.71
CA PHE A 159 14.86 21.85 3.49
C PHE A 159 14.24 23.24 3.23
N PRO A 160 14.22 23.71 1.97
CA PRO A 160 13.75 25.07 1.64
C PRO A 160 12.24 25.27 1.78
N LYS A 161 11.46 24.19 1.91
CA LYS A 161 10.00 24.25 2.12
C LYS A 161 9.66 23.87 3.55
N VAL A 162 8.83 24.70 4.20
CA VAL A 162 8.32 24.45 5.56
C VAL A 162 7.47 23.17 5.60
N THR A 163 6.66 22.96 4.58
CA THR A 163 5.73 21.81 4.48
C THR A 163 6.16 20.89 3.35
N TYR A 164 6.59 19.68 3.70
CA TYR A 164 7.05 18.67 2.74
C TYR A 164 7.12 17.27 3.37
N LYS A 165 7.19 16.25 2.50
CA LYS A 165 7.26 14.82 2.84
C LYS A 165 8.64 14.25 2.54
N TYR A 166 9.16 13.40 3.41
CA TYR A 166 10.50 12.86 3.33
C TYR A 166 10.52 11.36 3.65
N ARG A 167 11.53 10.65 3.15
CA ARG A 167 11.90 9.30 3.60
C ARG A 167 13.29 9.34 4.22
N CYS A 168 13.48 8.67 5.34
CA CYS A 168 14.77 8.63 6.02
C CYS A 168 14.93 7.34 6.84
N ILE A 169 16.18 6.97 7.14
CA ILE A 169 16.50 5.87 8.06
C ILE A 169 17.01 6.47 9.37
N VAL A 170 16.32 6.14 10.46
CA VAL A 170 16.54 6.73 11.79
C VAL A 170 16.48 5.66 12.88
N ARG A 171 16.84 6.05 14.10
CA ARG A 171 16.62 5.31 15.34
C ARG A 171 15.67 6.10 16.23
N VAL A 172 14.89 5.40 17.05
CA VAL A 172 14.03 6.04 18.07
C VAL A 172 14.75 6.03 19.41
N VAL A 173 15.33 7.18 19.76
CA VAL A 173 16.17 7.34 20.95
C VAL A 173 15.39 7.77 22.18
N ALA A 174 14.21 8.36 22.02
CA ALA A 174 13.28 8.65 23.13
C ALA A 174 11.81 8.64 22.68
N SER A 175 10.90 8.52 23.65
CA SER A 175 9.46 8.57 23.42
C SER A 175 8.72 9.23 24.59
N TYR A 176 7.60 9.88 24.30
CA TYR A 176 6.66 10.40 25.29
C TYR A 176 5.21 10.06 24.93
N PRO A 177 4.43 9.42 25.82
CA PRO A 177 4.84 8.92 27.13
C PRO A 177 5.99 7.89 27.05
N TRP A 178 6.72 7.67 28.14
CA TRP A 178 7.86 6.74 28.14
C TRP A 178 7.39 5.28 28.13
N GLN A 179 6.28 5.03 28.82
CA GLN A 179 5.68 3.73 29.03
C GLN A 179 4.33 3.63 28.32
N VAL A 180 4.02 2.42 27.83
CA VAL A 180 2.73 2.13 27.18
C VAL A 180 1.56 2.30 28.17
N GLU A 181 1.82 2.12 29.46
CA GLU A 181 0.84 2.23 30.54
C GLU A 181 0.30 3.65 30.71
N GLU A 182 1.12 4.66 30.38
CA GLU A 182 0.84 6.09 30.53
C GLU A 182 0.03 6.65 29.34
N LEU A 183 -0.27 5.84 28.32
CA LEU A 183 -1.17 6.21 27.23
C LEU A 183 -2.62 6.34 27.75
N SER A 184 -3.19 7.54 27.62
CA SER A 184 -4.59 7.82 27.95
C SER A 184 -5.56 7.08 27.02
N SER A 185 -6.76 6.74 27.50
CA SER A 185 -7.81 6.09 26.71
C SER A 185 -8.34 6.94 25.55
N ASP A 186 -8.19 8.28 25.63
CA ASP A 186 -8.90 9.23 24.78
C ASP A 186 -8.02 9.96 23.75
N GLY A 187 -6.76 9.53 23.52
CA GLY A 187 -5.90 10.19 22.54
C GLY A 187 -4.51 9.59 22.33
N HIS A 188 -4.24 9.18 21.09
CA HIS A 188 -3.12 8.36 20.62
C HIS A 188 -1.84 9.13 20.25
N ARG A 189 -1.53 10.23 20.97
CA ARG A 189 -0.39 11.09 20.60
C ARG A 189 0.88 10.68 21.33
N VAL A 190 1.86 10.24 20.58
CA VAL A 190 3.21 9.91 21.05
C VAL A 190 4.19 10.87 20.40
N LEU A 191 5.10 11.45 21.17
CA LEU A 191 6.23 12.21 20.62
C LEU A 191 7.45 11.30 20.60
N LEU A 192 8.07 11.12 19.44
CA LEU A 192 9.27 10.30 19.26
C LEU A 192 10.45 11.20 18.91
N THR A 193 11.58 11.00 19.60
CA THR A 193 12.85 11.64 19.24
C THR A 193 13.60 10.69 18.31
N LEU A 194 13.77 11.13 17.08
CA LEU A 194 14.44 10.42 16.01
C LEU A 194 15.90 10.86 15.91
N GLU A 195 16.79 9.92 15.62
CA GLU A 195 18.21 10.17 15.46
C GLU A 195 18.75 9.46 14.21
N ASP A 196 19.51 10.19 13.40
CA ASP A 196 20.44 9.64 12.41
C ASP A 196 21.85 10.21 12.69
N PRO A 197 22.89 9.88 11.89
CA PRO A 197 24.22 10.43 12.15
C PRO A 197 24.29 11.96 12.13
N THR A 198 23.39 12.61 11.38
CA THR A 198 23.49 14.03 11.04
C THR A 198 22.76 14.93 12.03
N ALA A 199 21.63 14.47 12.58
CA ALA A 199 20.81 15.28 13.48
C ALA A 199 19.88 14.44 14.36
N THR A 200 19.22 15.13 15.29
CA THR A 200 18.05 14.64 16.02
C THR A 200 16.81 15.45 15.67
N LEU A 201 15.65 14.82 15.72
CA LEU A 201 14.39 15.45 15.34
C LEU A 201 13.22 14.88 16.15
N ASP A 202 12.44 15.75 16.76
CA ASP A 202 11.20 15.35 17.43
C ASP A 202 10.04 15.28 16.43
N ALA A 203 9.38 14.13 16.37
CA ALA A 203 8.27 13.87 15.47
C ALA A 203 7.07 13.27 16.21
N PHE A 204 5.90 13.84 16.00
CA PHE A 204 4.65 13.32 16.53
C PHE A 204 4.20 12.06 15.78
N LEU A 205 3.65 11.12 16.52
CA LEU A 205 2.99 9.91 16.04
C LEU A 205 1.58 9.92 16.61
N CYS A 206 0.58 10.13 15.76
CA CYS A 206 -0.80 10.42 16.19
C CYS A 206 -1.80 9.45 15.53
N ASP A 207 -2.88 9.12 16.25
CA ASP A 207 -4.10 8.50 15.71
C ASP A 207 -3.82 7.25 14.83
N GLN A 208 -4.11 7.34 13.53
CA GLN A 208 -3.83 6.36 12.46
C GLN A 208 -2.39 5.92 12.44
N ASP A 209 -1.51 6.92 12.50
CA ASP A 209 -0.12 6.79 12.16
C ASP A 209 0.51 5.97 13.27
N ALA A 210 0.07 6.18 14.53
CA ALA A 210 0.39 5.31 15.65
C ALA A 210 -0.14 3.88 15.45
N GLU A 211 -1.41 3.70 15.10
CA GLU A 211 -1.97 2.35 14.90
C GLU A 211 -1.24 1.55 13.82
N TYR A 212 -0.88 2.18 12.70
CA TYR A 212 -0.11 1.54 11.64
C TYR A 212 1.34 1.29 12.06
N PHE A 213 1.98 2.31 12.62
CA PHE A 213 3.37 2.22 13.08
C PHE A 213 3.54 1.13 14.14
N TRP A 214 2.51 0.88 14.98
CA TRP A 214 2.47 -0.24 15.93
C TRP A 214 1.87 -1.53 15.35
N GLY A 215 1.13 -1.48 14.24
CA GLY A 215 0.74 -2.62 13.39
C GLY A 215 -0.38 -3.54 13.90
N LEU A 216 -1.18 -3.13 14.89
CA LEU A 216 -2.38 -3.83 15.39
C LEU A 216 -3.28 -2.81 16.11
N GLY A 217 -4.61 -2.95 16.02
CA GLY A 217 -5.54 -2.16 16.83
C GLY A 217 -5.12 -2.22 18.31
N LEU A 218 -5.05 -1.07 18.98
CA LEU A 218 -4.42 -0.83 20.28
C LEU A 218 -5.05 -1.59 21.49
N GLN A 219 -5.85 -2.62 21.24
CA GLN A 219 -6.59 -3.36 22.25
C GLN A 219 -5.72 -4.36 23.03
N ASN A 220 -4.54 -4.75 22.52
CA ASN A 220 -3.61 -5.63 23.24
C ASN A 220 -2.35 -4.86 23.72
N ARG A 221 -2.42 -4.33 24.95
CA ARG A 221 -1.33 -3.56 25.59
C ARG A 221 -0.03 -4.35 25.75
N GLU A 222 -0.08 -5.67 25.84
CA GLU A 222 1.11 -6.51 26.00
C GLU A 222 1.93 -6.56 24.71
N ILE A 223 1.28 -6.75 23.56
CA ILE A 223 1.94 -6.74 22.24
C ILE A 223 2.49 -5.35 21.93
N LEU A 224 1.73 -4.30 22.25
CA LEU A 224 2.17 -2.91 22.10
C LEU A 224 3.42 -2.65 22.95
N ARG A 225 3.46 -3.10 24.20
CA ARG A 225 4.64 -3.01 25.08
C ARG A 225 5.85 -3.73 24.48
N THR A 226 5.69 -4.93 23.93
CA THR A 226 6.80 -5.65 23.28
C THR A 226 7.34 -4.89 22.06
N LYS A 227 6.48 -4.36 21.20
CA LYS A 227 6.89 -3.58 20.03
C LYS A 227 7.51 -2.25 20.41
N TRP A 228 6.92 -1.55 21.37
CA TRP A 228 7.45 -0.31 21.95
C TRP A 228 8.86 -0.53 22.48
N ASN A 229 9.01 -1.49 23.40
CA ASN A 229 10.30 -1.85 23.97
C ASN A 229 11.31 -2.24 22.90
N ARG A 230 10.90 -2.97 21.85
CA ARG A 230 11.79 -3.29 20.73
C ARG A 230 12.21 -2.06 19.92
N LEU A 231 11.30 -1.12 19.66
CA LEU A 231 11.55 0.12 18.91
C LEU A 231 12.51 1.04 19.67
N VAL A 232 12.23 1.27 20.95
CA VAL A 232 13.16 2.01 21.80
C VAL A 232 14.41 1.17 22.08
N GLY A 233 14.39 -0.14 21.89
CA GLY A 233 15.55 -1.03 22.10
C GLY A 233 15.73 -1.48 23.54
N ILE A 234 14.71 -1.39 24.39
CA ILE A 234 14.67 -1.91 25.76
C ILE A 234 14.61 -3.45 25.70
N LYS A 235 15.54 -4.11 26.41
CA LYS A 235 15.58 -5.55 26.65
C LYS A 235 15.86 -5.80 28.12
N GLU A 236 15.23 -6.80 28.72
CA GLU A 236 15.53 -7.20 30.10
C GLU A 236 17.03 -7.52 30.21
N SER A 237 17.71 -6.94 31.21
CA SER A 237 19.12 -7.21 31.57
C SER A 237 20.22 -6.84 30.56
N SER A 238 19.96 -6.00 29.54
CA SER A 238 21.00 -5.56 28.58
C SER A 238 20.93 -4.07 28.24
N PRO A 239 22.03 -3.45 27.75
CA PRO A 239 22.01 -2.07 27.31
C PRO A 239 20.98 -1.87 26.18
N ARG A 240 20.19 -0.80 26.30
CA ARG A 240 19.23 -0.35 25.30
C ARG A 240 19.94 -0.08 23.98
N LYS A 241 19.50 -0.74 22.91
CA LYS A 241 20.06 -0.61 21.56
C LYS A 241 18.93 -0.47 20.54
N PRO A 242 18.46 0.76 20.27
CA PRO A 242 17.38 0.98 19.31
C PRO A 242 17.77 0.47 17.91
N PRO A 243 16.90 -0.27 17.21
CA PRO A 243 17.13 -0.67 15.83
C PRO A 243 17.05 0.54 14.90
N TRP A 244 17.75 0.47 13.76
CA TRP A 244 17.48 1.35 12.63
C TRP A 244 16.12 0.99 12.03
N ILE A 245 15.36 1.99 11.64
CA ILE A 245 14.05 1.88 11.00
C ILE A 245 13.96 2.86 9.83
N GLU A 246 13.22 2.51 8.79
CA GLU A 246 12.83 3.46 7.75
C GLU A 246 11.51 4.14 8.14
N CYS A 247 11.41 5.45 8.06
CA CYS A 247 10.17 6.16 8.34
C CYS A 247 9.94 7.33 7.38
N CYS A 248 8.66 7.66 7.17
CA CYS A 248 8.29 8.86 6.44
C CYS A 248 7.96 10.02 7.39
N LEU A 249 8.52 11.19 7.11
CA LEU A 249 8.33 12.40 7.91
C LEU A 249 7.61 13.48 7.12
N PHE A 250 6.56 14.05 7.72
CA PHE A 250 5.86 15.20 7.18
C PHE A 250 6.11 16.40 8.07
N SER A 251 6.69 17.45 7.48
CA SER A 251 6.85 18.74 8.15
C SER A 251 5.61 19.62 7.91
N TYR A 252 5.19 20.36 8.93
CA TYR A 252 4.07 21.30 8.90
C TYR A 252 4.34 22.45 9.88
N TYR A 253 3.54 23.52 9.85
CA TYR A 253 3.65 24.63 10.79
C TYR A 253 2.41 24.73 11.68
N ALA A 254 2.58 25.15 12.93
CA ALA A 254 1.45 25.37 13.83
C ALA A 254 0.84 26.78 13.68
N ASP A 255 1.66 27.77 13.33
CA ASP A 255 1.25 29.16 13.11
C ASP A 255 1.67 29.62 11.71
N LYS A 256 0.70 30.09 10.93
CA LYS A 256 0.93 30.63 9.58
C LYS A 256 1.69 31.95 9.60
N ALA A 257 1.60 32.73 10.68
CA ALA A 257 2.32 33.98 10.86
C ALA A 257 3.82 33.75 11.11
N ASP A 258 4.17 32.59 11.68
CA ASP A 258 5.56 32.20 11.94
C ASP A 258 5.81 30.74 11.54
N PRO A 259 5.82 30.46 10.22
CA PRO A 259 5.81 29.09 9.74
C PRO A 259 7.14 28.35 9.99
N TRP A 260 8.24 29.09 10.15
CA TRP A 260 9.56 28.48 10.37
C TRP A 260 9.83 28.16 11.83
N ASN A 261 9.48 29.05 12.78
CA ASN A 261 9.70 28.77 14.20
C ASN A 261 8.64 27.85 14.79
N THR A 262 7.47 27.75 14.13
CA THR A 262 6.41 26.81 14.52
C THR A 262 6.40 25.53 13.68
N ARG A 263 7.52 25.23 12.99
CA ARG A 263 7.66 24.04 12.16
C ARG A 263 7.75 22.79 13.05
N LEU A 264 6.79 21.90 12.87
CA LEU A 264 6.67 20.62 13.56
C LEU A 264 6.78 19.46 12.56
N TYR A 265 7.10 18.29 13.08
CA TYR A 265 7.25 17.07 12.30
C TYR A 265 6.30 16.01 12.82
N ARG A 266 5.78 15.20 11.92
CA ARG A 266 5.05 13.98 12.27
C ARG A 266 5.57 12.80 11.47
N ILE A 267 5.67 11.66 12.13
CA ILE A 267 5.79 10.39 11.42
C ILE A 267 4.42 10.14 10.82
N PHE A 268 4.40 9.95 9.51
CA PHE A 268 3.21 9.51 8.81
C PHE A 268 3.51 8.18 8.17
N ALA A 269 2.57 7.26 8.26
CA ALA A 269 2.52 6.18 7.29
C ALA A 269 1.68 6.70 6.12
N SER A 270 2.09 6.45 4.88
CA SER A 270 1.41 7.01 3.72
C SER A 270 0.58 5.94 3.03
N PRO A 271 -0.71 6.22 2.80
CA PRO A 271 -1.40 6.02 1.55
C PRO A 271 -1.68 7.45 1.06
N ILE A 272 -0.90 8.00 0.13
CA ILE A 272 -1.26 9.32 -0.43
C ILE A 272 -2.61 9.13 -1.14
N THR A 273 -3.66 9.78 -0.62
CA THR A 273 -4.00 11.18 -0.92
C THR A 273 -4.53 11.98 0.30
N GLN A 274 -3.80 13.08 0.57
CA GLN A 274 -4.12 14.41 1.18
C GLN A 274 -5.16 14.62 2.34
N ILE A 275 -4.71 15.38 3.35
CA ILE A 275 -5.27 15.78 4.68
C ILE A 275 -6.56 16.64 4.57
N PRO A 276 -7.53 16.63 5.54
CA PRO A 276 -7.40 16.21 6.97
C PRO A 276 -8.35 15.11 7.52
N LEU A 277 -7.75 14.15 8.28
CA LEU A 277 -8.25 13.22 9.35
C LEU A 277 -9.50 12.32 9.04
N PRO A 278 -9.68 11.01 9.43
CA PRO A 278 -9.01 10.06 10.36
C PRO A 278 -8.83 8.58 9.80
N MET A 279 -8.67 7.57 10.70
CA MET A 279 -8.11 6.15 10.73
C MET A 279 -6.97 5.57 9.78
N ALA A 280 -6.05 4.73 10.30
CA ALA A 280 -5.05 3.74 9.77
C ALA A 280 -4.53 3.70 8.29
N THR A 281 -3.27 3.25 8.03
CA THR A 281 -2.83 2.86 6.66
C THR A 281 -3.06 1.39 6.37
N VAL A 282 -4.25 1.18 5.84
CA VAL A 282 -4.86 -0.02 5.30
C VAL A 282 -3.96 -0.64 4.23
N LYS A 283 -3.79 -1.98 4.25
CA LYS A 283 -3.45 -2.75 3.03
C LYS A 283 -4.24 -2.13 1.86
N LYS A 284 -3.66 -1.88 0.68
CA LYS A 284 -4.48 -1.52 -0.50
C LYS A 284 -5.20 -2.76 -1.05
N THR A 285 -5.83 -3.49 -0.14
CA THR A 285 -6.73 -4.60 -0.38
C THR A 285 -8.12 -4.03 -0.51
N VAL A 286 -8.77 -4.31 -1.63
CA VAL A 286 -10.18 -3.97 -1.80
C VAL A 286 -10.97 -5.25 -1.76
N ARG A 287 -11.91 -5.34 -0.82
CA ARG A 287 -12.76 -6.51 -0.69
C ARG A 287 -13.75 -6.57 -1.84
N VAL A 288 -13.90 -7.75 -2.43
CA VAL A 288 -14.82 -8.02 -3.53
C VAL A 288 -15.64 -9.25 -3.22
N ALA A 289 -16.79 -9.36 -3.88
CA ALA A 289 -17.62 -10.54 -3.84
C ALA A 289 -17.87 -11.08 -5.26
N ALA A 290 -18.04 -12.40 -5.37
CA ALA A 290 -18.59 -13.04 -6.55
C ALA A 290 -19.79 -13.90 -6.14
N ALA A 291 -20.89 -13.73 -6.85
CA ALA A 291 -22.13 -14.44 -6.60
C ALA A 291 -22.16 -15.77 -7.34
N GLN A 292 -22.68 -16.79 -6.66
CA GLN A 292 -23.18 -18.00 -7.26
C GLN A 292 -24.69 -18.06 -7.06
N MET A 293 -25.44 -18.35 -8.12
CA MET A 293 -26.88 -18.47 -8.05
C MET A 293 -27.44 -19.42 -9.10
N THR A 294 -28.73 -19.74 -8.98
CA THR A 294 -29.48 -20.53 -9.96
C THR A 294 -30.62 -19.66 -10.50
N SER A 295 -30.37 -18.91 -11.57
CA SER A 295 -31.42 -18.11 -12.19
C SER A 295 -32.48 -19.00 -12.85
N ILE A 296 -33.75 -18.60 -12.78
CA ILE A 296 -34.88 -19.29 -13.39
C ILE A 296 -35.61 -18.36 -14.38
N ASN A 297 -36.75 -18.80 -14.93
CA ASN A 297 -37.58 -18.02 -15.84
C ASN A 297 -38.51 -17.00 -15.12
N ASP A 298 -38.03 -16.40 -14.03
CA ASP A 298 -38.76 -15.40 -13.23
C ASP A 298 -37.84 -14.23 -12.85
N LEU A 299 -38.08 -13.07 -13.47
CA LEU A 299 -37.31 -11.84 -13.23
C LEU A 299 -37.37 -11.38 -11.78
N ILE A 300 -38.51 -11.53 -11.11
CA ILE A 300 -38.72 -11.05 -9.75
C ILE A 300 -38.01 -11.98 -8.77
N ALA A 301 -38.16 -13.29 -8.93
CA ALA A 301 -37.48 -14.27 -8.08
C ALA A 301 -35.95 -14.14 -8.18
N ASN A 302 -35.43 -13.98 -9.40
CA ASN A 302 -34.00 -13.77 -9.63
C ASN A 302 -33.52 -12.45 -9.03
N PHE A 303 -34.26 -11.35 -9.24
CA PHE A 303 -33.94 -10.05 -8.64
C PHE A 303 -33.91 -10.12 -7.11
N ASN A 304 -34.86 -10.80 -6.48
CA ASN A 304 -34.87 -10.98 -5.02
C ASN A 304 -33.64 -11.74 -4.53
N THR A 305 -33.19 -12.73 -5.30
CA THR A 305 -31.94 -13.46 -5.02
C THR A 305 -30.73 -12.54 -5.16
N CYS A 306 -30.62 -11.80 -6.26
CA CYS A 306 -29.55 -10.83 -6.47
C CYS A 306 -29.54 -9.78 -5.36
N SER A 307 -30.69 -9.21 -5.00
CA SER A 307 -30.84 -8.22 -3.93
C SER A 307 -30.32 -8.76 -2.60
N ARG A 308 -30.71 -9.98 -2.21
CA ARG A 308 -30.18 -10.63 -1.01
C ARG A 308 -28.66 -10.78 -1.06
N LEU A 309 -28.10 -11.26 -2.17
CA LEU A 309 -26.66 -11.45 -2.33
C LEU A 309 -25.89 -10.11 -2.34
N VAL A 310 -26.48 -9.04 -2.87
CA VAL A 310 -25.94 -7.67 -2.77
C VAL A 310 -25.87 -7.25 -1.30
N GLN A 311 -26.95 -7.46 -0.52
CA GLN A 311 -26.97 -7.13 0.91
C GLN A 311 -25.92 -7.93 1.69
N GLU A 312 -25.74 -9.22 1.40
CA GLU A 312 -24.70 -10.05 1.99
C GLU A 312 -23.29 -9.53 1.66
N ALA A 313 -23.05 -9.15 0.40
CA ALA A 313 -21.75 -8.63 -0.03
C ALA A 313 -21.44 -7.25 0.57
N ALA A 314 -22.43 -6.36 0.60
CA ALA A 314 -22.32 -5.07 1.28
C ALA A 314 -22.02 -5.25 2.78
N SER A 315 -22.72 -6.19 3.44
CA SER A 315 -22.48 -6.54 4.85
C SER A 315 -21.09 -7.12 5.09
N ALA A 316 -20.53 -7.84 4.11
CA ALA A 316 -19.16 -8.36 4.17
C ALA A 316 -18.09 -7.28 3.90
N GLY A 317 -18.49 -6.06 3.52
CA GLY A 317 -17.62 -4.93 3.21
C GLY A 317 -17.07 -4.93 1.78
N ALA A 318 -17.67 -5.70 0.87
CA ALA A 318 -17.27 -5.72 -0.54
C ALA A 318 -17.58 -4.38 -1.23
N LYS A 319 -16.66 -3.91 -2.09
CA LYS A 319 -16.84 -2.72 -2.92
C LYS A 319 -17.46 -3.00 -4.28
N LEU A 320 -17.34 -4.24 -4.74
CA LEU A 320 -17.95 -4.73 -5.97
C LEU A 320 -18.44 -6.16 -5.75
N ILE A 321 -19.62 -6.47 -6.29
CA ILE A 321 -20.12 -7.84 -6.45
C ILE A 321 -20.28 -8.17 -7.94
N CYS A 322 -19.69 -9.28 -8.36
CA CYS A 322 -19.84 -9.85 -9.70
C CYS A 322 -20.96 -10.89 -9.71
N PHE A 323 -21.95 -10.72 -10.58
CA PHE A 323 -23.03 -11.65 -10.84
C PHE A 323 -22.77 -12.46 -12.10
N PRO A 324 -23.25 -13.71 -12.17
CA PRO A 324 -23.00 -14.57 -13.32
C PRO A 324 -23.73 -14.11 -14.58
N GLU A 325 -23.39 -14.74 -15.70
CA GLU A 325 -24.14 -14.63 -16.95
C GLU A 325 -25.61 -15.02 -16.72
N ASN A 326 -26.54 -14.34 -17.39
CA ASN A 326 -27.98 -14.60 -17.28
C ASN A 326 -28.54 -14.48 -15.85
N PHE A 327 -27.92 -13.66 -14.99
CA PHE A 327 -28.36 -13.42 -13.61
C PHE A 327 -29.85 -13.04 -13.51
N SER A 328 -30.33 -12.18 -14.43
CA SER A 328 -31.70 -11.65 -14.43
C SER A 328 -32.74 -12.69 -14.85
N TYR A 329 -32.40 -13.58 -15.80
CA TYR A 329 -33.36 -14.48 -16.41
C TYR A 329 -32.68 -15.67 -17.08
N MET A 330 -33.20 -16.88 -16.82
CA MET A 330 -32.81 -18.10 -17.52
C MET A 330 -34.04 -18.74 -18.15
N GLY A 331 -34.15 -18.67 -19.49
CA GLY A 331 -35.27 -19.24 -20.22
C GLY A 331 -35.27 -20.77 -20.25
N GLU A 332 -36.45 -21.37 -20.35
CA GLU A 332 -36.58 -22.82 -20.57
C GLU A 332 -36.27 -23.23 -22.01
N LYS A 333 -36.63 -22.37 -22.97
CA LYS A 333 -36.42 -22.60 -24.41
C LYS A 333 -35.46 -21.56 -24.98
N SER A 334 -34.72 -21.98 -26.01
CA SER A 334 -33.91 -21.06 -26.82
C SER A 334 -34.78 -19.92 -27.36
N GLY A 335 -34.30 -18.68 -27.20
CA GLY A 335 -35.01 -17.48 -27.63
C GLY A 335 -36.04 -16.92 -26.65
N ASP A 336 -36.38 -17.60 -25.54
CA ASP A 336 -37.30 -17.02 -24.54
C ASP A 336 -36.78 -15.72 -23.95
N SER A 337 -35.46 -15.59 -23.84
CA SER A 337 -34.77 -14.37 -23.39
C SER A 337 -35.06 -13.15 -24.26
N VAL A 338 -35.38 -13.31 -25.55
CA VAL A 338 -35.73 -12.19 -26.45
C VAL A 338 -37.02 -11.51 -26.00
N LYS A 339 -37.98 -12.29 -25.47
CA LYS A 339 -39.30 -11.79 -25.04
C LYS A 339 -39.20 -10.85 -23.84
N ILE A 340 -38.15 -10.98 -23.04
CA ILE A 340 -37.91 -10.16 -21.85
C ILE A 340 -36.78 -9.15 -22.05
N ALA A 341 -36.14 -9.15 -23.22
CA ALA A 341 -35.03 -8.26 -23.51
C ALA A 341 -35.49 -6.79 -23.49
N GLU A 342 -34.70 -5.92 -22.88
CA GLU A 342 -35.00 -4.49 -22.75
C GLU A 342 -33.74 -3.65 -22.99
N PRO A 343 -33.87 -2.36 -23.34
CA PRO A 343 -32.73 -1.46 -23.39
C PRO A 343 -32.12 -1.23 -21.99
N LEU A 344 -30.89 -0.74 -21.93
CA LEU A 344 -30.17 -0.52 -20.67
C LEU A 344 -30.77 0.58 -19.77
N ASP A 345 -31.66 1.42 -20.30
CA ASP A 345 -32.45 2.38 -19.52
C ASP A 345 -33.83 1.83 -19.11
N GLY A 346 -34.09 0.55 -19.41
CA GLY A 346 -35.32 -0.17 -19.13
C GLY A 346 -35.58 -0.46 -17.64
N PRO A 347 -36.82 -0.86 -17.29
CA PRO A 347 -37.26 -0.99 -15.91
C PRO A 347 -36.52 -2.07 -15.11
N VAL A 348 -36.06 -3.17 -15.72
CA VAL A 348 -35.26 -4.18 -15.01
C VAL A 348 -33.88 -3.60 -14.68
N MET A 349 -33.20 -2.96 -15.63
CA MET A 349 -31.90 -2.36 -15.37
C MET A 349 -31.98 -1.23 -14.34
N GLN A 350 -33.01 -0.38 -14.39
CA GLN A 350 -33.23 0.68 -13.39
C GLN A 350 -33.40 0.14 -11.96
N ARG A 351 -33.95 -1.07 -11.80
CA ARG A 351 -34.00 -1.72 -10.47
C ARG A 351 -32.61 -2.09 -9.97
N TYR A 352 -31.71 -2.55 -10.84
CA TYR A 352 -30.33 -2.83 -10.47
C TYR A 352 -29.52 -1.54 -10.23
N CYS A 353 -29.75 -0.48 -11.00
CA CYS A 353 -29.19 0.84 -10.72
C CYS A 353 -29.60 1.35 -9.33
N SER A 354 -30.88 1.21 -9.00
CA SER A 354 -31.40 1.57 -7.67
C SER A 354 -30.78 0.68 -6.60
N LEU A 355 -30.70 -0.64 -6.82
CA LEU A 355 -30.10 -1.59 -5.87
C LEU A 355 -28.62 -1.27 -5.58
N ALA A 356 -27.83 -0.93 -6.60
CA ALA A 356 -26.43 -0.53 -6.47
C ALA A 356 -26.29 0.71 -5.59
N ARG A 357 -27.08 1.75 -5.89
CA ARG A 357 -27.12 3.02 -5.15
C ARG A 357 -27.56 2.82 -3.71
N ASP A 358 -28.66 2.12 -3.51
CA ASP A 358 -29.27 1.93 -2.20
C ASP A 358 -28.42 1.04 -1.29
N SER A 359 -27.57 0.18 -1.88
CA SER A 359 -26.63 -0.70 -1.18
C SER A 359 -25.18 -0.17 -1.14
N ASN A 360 -24.91 0.98 -1.78
CA ASN A 360 -23.60 1.63 -1.87
C ASN A 360 -22.47 0.67 -2.31
N ILE A 361 -22.71 -0.09 -3.38
CA ILE A 361 -21.79 -1.10 -3.91
C ILE A 361 -21.84 -1.16 -5.43
N TRP A 362 -20.70 -1.39 -6.07
CA TRP A 362 -20.63 -1.59 -7.51
C TRP A 362 -21.20 -2.97 -7.90
N LEU A 363 -21.94 -3.01 -9.01
CA LEU A 363 -22.49 -4.25 -9.56
C LEU A 363 -21.83 -4.55 -10.90
N SER A 364 -21.26 -5.74 -11.03
CA SER A 364 -20.93 -6.35 -12.31
C SER A 364 -22.04 -7.34 -12.65
N LEU A 365 -22.86 -6.99 -13.65
CA LEU A 365 -24.03 -7.73 -14.08
C LEU A 365 -23.69 -8.51 -15.33
N GLY A 366 -23.36 -9.79 -15.14
CA GLY A 366 -22.50 -10.53 -16.07
C GLY A 366 -23.09 -11.04 -17.38
N GLY A 367 -24.31 -10.64 -17.74
CA GLY A 367 -24.96 -11.09 -18.98
C GLY A 367 -26.45 -10.76 -18.96
N PHE A 368 -26.74 -9.48 -19.12
CA PHE A 368 -28.09 -8.92 -19.24
C PHE A 368 -28.63 -9.13 -20.66
N GLN A 369 -29.94 -9.34 -20.78
CA GLN A 369 -30.63 -9.48 -22.07
C GLN A 369 -30.92 -8.09 -22.65
N GLU A 370 -29.89 -7.43 -23.20
CA GLU A 370 -30.04 -6.12 -23.83
C GLU A 370 -30.76 -6.27 -25.18
N ARG A 371 -31.82 -5.51 -25.41
CA ARG A 371 -32.54 -5.56 -26.69
C ARG A 371 -31.68 -5.02 -27.82
N PHE A 372 -31.57 -5.80 -28.91
CA PHE A 372 -30.95 -5.34 -30.15
C PHE A 372 -32.02 -5.00 -31.19
N ASP A 373 -32.92 -5.94 -31.47
CA ASP A 373 -34.11 -5.76 -32.30
C ASP A 373 -35.28 -6.61 -31.76
N ASP A 374 -36.38 -6.74 -32.52
CA ASP A 374 -37.58 -7.49 -32.11
C ASP A 374 -37.37 -9.02 -32.01
N THR A 375 -36.30 -9.52 -32.62
CA THR A 375 -35.98 -10.94 -32.77
C THR A 375 -34.64 -11.34 -32.15
N HIS A 376 -33.77 -10.38 -31.86
CA HIS A 376 -32.45 -10.60 -31.30
C HIS A 376 -32.15 -9.71 -30.11
N LEU A 377 -31.29 -10.23 -29.23
CA LEU A 377 -30.72 -9.52 -28.10
C LEU A 377 -29.19 -9.49 -28.18
N CYS A 378 -28.55 -8.70 -27.34
CA CYS A 378 -27.15 -8.81 -26.97
C CYS A 378 -27.03 -9.41 -25.56
N ASN A 379 -26.05 -10.29 -25.37
CA ASN A 379 -25.67 -10.78 -24.05
C ASN A 379 -24.66 -9.79 -23.46
N THR A 380 -25.15 -8.90 -22.59
CA THR A 380 -24.43 -7.68 -22.23
C THR A 380 -23.99 -7.69 -20.77
N HIS A 381 -22.68 -7.70 -20.54
CA HIS A 381 -22.09 -7.48 -19.23
C HIS A 381 -22.09 -5.99 -18.90
N VAL A 382 -22.89 -5.59 -17.91
CA VAL A 382 -23.04 -4.19 -17.49
C VAL A 382 -22.31 -3.94 -16.17
N VAL A 383 -21.60 -2.83 -16.06
CA VAL A 383 -20.99 -2.39 -14.78
C VAL A 383 -21.68 -1.12 -14.32
N ILE A 384 -22.24 -1.18 -13.10
CA ILE A 384 -22.93 -0.08 -12.43
C ILE A 384 -22.10 0.33 -11.21
N ASP A 385 -21.91 1.63 -11.02
CA ASP A 385 -21.27 2.15 -9.82
C ASP A 385 -22.20 2.20 -8.59
N ASP A 386 -21.62 2.56 -7.45
CA ASP A 386 -22.30 2.77 -6.18
C ASP A 386 -23.22 4.01 -6.14
N ALA A 387 -23.25 4.83 -7.19
CA ALA A 387 -24.24 5.89 -7.38
C ALA A 387 -25.44 5.41 -8.23
N GLY A 388 -25.41 4.18 -8.74
CA GLY A 388 -26.43 3.63 -9.63
C GLY A 388 -26.28 4.08 -11.09
N ILE A 389 -25.08 4.50 -11.50
CA ILE A 389 -24.78 4.95 -12.86
C ILE A 389 -24.08 3.81 -13.61
N ILE A 390 -24.54 3.53 -14.83
CA ILE A 390 -23.88 2.59 -15.73
C ILE A 390 -22.55 3.22 -16.20
N GLN A 391 -21.43 2.62 -15.79
CA GLN A 391 -20.09 3.09 -16.14
C GLN A 391 -19.61 2.50 -17.47
N SER A 392 -20.01 1.26 -17.77
CA SER A 392 -19.67 0.61 -19.03
C SER A 392 -20.56 -0.60 -19.31
N SER A 393 -20.56 -1.02 -20.58
CA SER A 393 -21.19 -2.27 -21.02
C SER A 393 -20.31 -2.98 -22.04
N TYR A 394 -20.29 -4.30 -21.97
CA TYR A 394 -19.58 -5.20 -22.88
C TYR A 394 -20.58 -6.20 -23.46
N GLN A 395 -20.71 -6.24 -24.78
CA GLN A 395 -21.52 -7.24 -25.48
C GLN A 395 -20.64 -8.44 -25.79
N LYS A 396 -21.08 -9.63 -25.38
CA LYS A 396 -20.36 -10.90 -25.56
C LYS A 396 -19.93 -11.08 -27.02
N MET A 397 -18.63 -11.25 -27.23
CA MET A 397 -18.06 -11.32 -28.59
C MET A 397 -18.13 -12.74 -29.15
N HIS A 398 -17.88 -13.75 -28.33
CA HIS A 398 -17.86 -15.15 -28.77
C HIS A 398 -19.14 -15.87 -28.32
N LEU A 399 -20.03 -16.15 -29.26
CA LEU A 399 -21.30 -16.85 -28.99
C LEU A 399 -21.10 -18.36 -28.92
N PHE A 400 -21.87 -19.01 -28.04
CA PHE A 400 -21.80 -20.44 -27.79
C PHE A 400 -22.64 -21.24 -28.80
N ASP A 401 -22.03 -21.48 -29.96
CA ASP A 401 -22.55 -22.36 -31.01
C ASP A 401 -21.76 -23.68 -30.99
N VAL A 402 -22.21 -24.63 -30.15
CA VAL A 402 -21.46 -25.85 -29.84
C VAL A 402 -22.38 -27.05 -29.70
N ASP A 403 -21.98 -28.15 -30.34
CA ASP A 403 -22.52 -29.48 -30.10
C ASP A 403 -21.71 -30.14 -28.96
N VAL A 404 -22.32 -30.24 -27.77
CA VAL A 404 -21.66 -30.89 -26.63
C VAL A 404 -21.82 -32.41 -26.77
N PRO A 405 -20.72 -33.20 -26.81
CA PRO A 405 -20.81 -34.66 -26.90
C PRO A 405 -21.66 -35.25 -25.77
N GLY A 406 -22.66 -36.05 -26.12
CA GLY A 406 -23.59 -36.66 -25.14
C GLY A 406 -24.54 -35.67 -24.45
N GLY A 407 -24.57 -34.40 -24.89
CA GLY A 407 -25.38 -33.33 -24.32
C GLY A 407 -26.29 -32.65 -25.34
N SER A 408 -26.73 -31.43 -25.00
CA SER A 408 -27.55 -30.61 -25.89
C SER A 408 -26.69 -29.87 -26.93
N SER A 409 -27.25 -29.65 -28.12
CA SER A 409 -26.72 -28.71 -29.11
C SER A 409 -27.15 -27.29 -28.73
N TYR A 410 -26.20 -26.37 -28.63
CA TYR A 410 -26.45 -24.96 -28.32
C TYR A 410 -26.13 -24.11 -29.54
N LYS A 411 -27.03 -23.18 -29.86
CA LYS A 411 -26.87 -22.20 -30.95
C LYS A 411 -27.28 -20.82 -30.46
N GLU A 412 -26.45 -20.22 -29.61
CA GLU A 412 -26.69 -18.88 -29.03
C GLU A 412 -26.88 -17.82 -30.14
N SER A 413 -26.18 -17.96 -31.27
CA SER A 413 -26.31 -17.06 -32.43
C SER A 413 -27.68 -17.02 -33.08
N SER A 414 -28.56 -17.99 -32.79
CA SER A 414 -29.91 -18.02 -33.36
C SER A 414 -30.84 -16.93 -32.81
N PHE A 415 -30.48 -16.30 -31.70
CA PHE A 415 -31.25 -15.22 -31.06
C PHE A 415 -30.39 -14.13 -30.42
N THR A 416 -29.05 -14.23 -30.51
CA THR A 416 -28.10 -13.28 -29.91
C THR A 416 -27.15 -12.73 -30.97
N VAL A 417 -26.91 -11.42 -30.96
CA VAL A 417 -25.92 -10.75 -31.82
C VAL A 417 -24.58 -10.63 -31.08
N PRO A 418 -23.43 -10.95 -31.73
CA PRO A 418 -22.12 -10.81 -31.10
C PRO A 418 -21.70 -9.35 -31.00
N GLY A 419 -21.04 -9.01 -29.89
CA GLY A 419 -20.32 -7.75 -29.75
C GLY A 419 -19.05 -7.70 -30.59
N THR A 420 -18.48 -6.50 -30.73
CA THR A 420 -17.30 -6.26 -31.59
C THR A 420 -16.15 -5.54 -30.88
N LYS A 421 -16.31 -5.21 -29.59
CA LYS A 421 -15.37 -4.34 -28.84
C LYS A 421 -14.91 -5.01 -27.56
N VAL A 422 -13.60 -4.93 -27.33
CA VAL A 422 -12.99 -5.25 -26.03
C VAL A 422 -13.11 -4.05 -25.11
N VAL A 423 -13.58 -4.26 -23.88
CA VAL A 423 -13.92 -3.18 -22.95
C VAL A 423 -13.16 -3.32 -21.64
N SER A 424 -12.59 -2.20 -21.19
CA SER A 424 -12.04 -2.02 -19.86
C SER A 424 -12.47 -0.69 -19.27
N LEU A 425 -12.56 -0.64 -17.95
CA LEU A 425 -12.86 0.59 -17.20
C LEU A 425 -12.12 0.61 -15.87
N ASP A 426 -11.90 1.80 -15.34
CA ASP A 426 -11.38 1.95 -13.98
C ASP A 426 -12.52 1.76 -12.96
N SER A 427 -12.18 1.21 -11.80
CA SER A 427 -13.14 0.94 -10.72
C SER A 427 -12.46 1.00 -9.35
N PRO A 428 -13.20 0.96 -8.24
CA PRO A 428 -12.64 0.89 -6.89
C PRO A 428 -11.75 -0.34 -6.67
N ILE A 429 -11.90 -1.39 -7.48
CA ILE A 429 -11.13 -2.64 -7.39
C ILE A 429 -10.07 -2.73 -8.50
N GLY A 430 -9.70 -1.59 -9.07
CA GLY A 430 -8.67 -1.47 -10.11
C GLY A 430 -9.26 -1.49 -11.51
N ARG A 431 -8.39 -1.59 -12.51
CA ARG A 431 -8.83 -1.59 -13.91
C ARG A 431 -9.45 -2.93 -14.29
N LEU A 432 -10.75 -2.93 -14.58
CA LEU A 432 -11.54 -4.09 -14.95
C LEU A 432 -11.37 -4.41 -16.43
N GLY A 433 -11.25 -5.69 -16.76
CA GLY A 433 -11.47 -6.21 -18.11
C GLY A 433 -12.75 -7.06 -18.14
N LEU A 434 -13.65 -6.75 -19.07
CA LEU A 434 -14.96 -7.38 -19.15
C LEU A 434 -14.97 -8.49 -20.21
N THR A 435 -15.44 -9.66 -19.82
CA THR A 435 -15.76 -10.77 -20.72
C THR A 435 -17.06 -11.45 -20.29
N VAL A 436 -17.54 -12.43 -21.04
CA VAL A 436 -18.67 -13.31 -20.67
C VAL A 436 -18.39 -14.74 -21.12
N CYS A 437 -18.40 -15.68 -20.17
CA CYS A 437 -18.52 -17.11 -20.40
C CYS A 437 -17.61 -17.68 -21.50
N TYR A 438 -18.16 -17.91 -22.70
CA TYR A 438 -17.46 -18.57 -23.80
C TYR A 438 -16.23 -17.82 -24.30
N ASP A 439 -16.15 -16.51 -24.05
CA ASP A 439 -14.93 -15.71 -24.25
C ASP A 439 -13.72 -16.33 -23.54
N LEU A 440 -13.92 -17.01 -22.40
CA LEU A 440 -12.88 -17.72 -21.64
C LEU A 440 -12.03 -18.66 -22.50
N ARG A 441 -12.57 -19.22 -23.59
CA ARG A 441 -11.83 -20.12 -24.49
C ARG A 441 -10.85 -19.41 -25.41
N PHE A 442 -10.94 -18.09 -25.55
CA PHE A 442 -10.20 -17.32 -26.53
C PHE A 442 -9.12 -16.46 -25.83
N PRO A 443 -7.87 -16.94 -25.70
CA PRO A 443 -6.83 -16.21 -24.95
C PRO A 443 -6.54 -14.81 -25.49
N LYS A 444 -6.77 -14.57 -26.79
CA LYS A 444 -6.46 -13.29 -27.45
C LYS A 444 -7.17 -12.10 -26.81
N ILE A 445 -8.44 -12.25 -26.42
CA ILE A 445 -9.19 -11.14 -25.77
C ILE A 445 -8.56 -10.77 -24.42
N TYR A 446 -8.14 -11.77 -23.63
CA TYR A 446 -7.50 -11.55 -22.33
C TYR A 446 -6.11 -10.93 -22.48
N GLN A 447 -5.37 -11.30 -23.52
CA GLN A 447 -4.11 -10.63 -23.85
C GLN A 447 -4.33 -9.16 -24.21
N GLN A 448 -5.34 -8.83 -25.01
CA GLN A 448 -5.68 -7.44 -25.31
C GLN A 448 -6.08 -6.68 -24.04
N LEU A 449 -6.95 -7.25 -23.21
CA LEU A 449 -7.35 -6.66 -21.93
C LEU A 449 -6.15 -6.34 -21.03
N ARG A 450 -5.22 -7.28 -20.87
CA ARG A 450 -4.03 -7.08 -20.02
C ARG A 450 -3.02 -6.13 -20.63
N PHE A 451 -2.56 -6.41 -21.84
CA PHE A 451 -1.34 -5.78 -22.37
C PHE A 451 -1.62 -4.48 -23.12
N GLU A 452 -2.77 -4.37 -23.78
CA GLU A 452 -3.16 -3.15 -24.49
C GLU A 452 -4.01 -2.25 -23.60
N GLN A 453 -4.93 -2.85 -22.84
CA GLN A 453 -5.88 -2.10 -22.01
C GLN A 453 -5.52 -2.05 -20.51
N LYS A 454 -4.38 -2.60 -20.10
CA LYS A 454 -3.83 -2.53 -18.73
C LYS A 454 -4.76 -3.04 -17.63
N ALA A 455 -5.63 -4.02 -17.94
CA ALA A 455 -6.49 -4.64 -16.94
C ALA A 455 -5.65 -5.21 -15.77
N GLN A 456 -6.21 -5.09 -14.57
CA GLN A 456 -5.69 -5.64 -13.31
C GLN A 456 -6.58 -6.76 -12.78
N VAL A 457 -7.89 -6.67 -13.05
CA VAL A 457 -8.90 -7.64 -12.68
C VAL A 457 -9.70 -8.02 -13.92
N LEU A 458 -9.89 -9.30 -14.15
CA LEU A 458 -10.69 -9.86 -15.24
C LEU A 458 -11.99 -10.40 -14.66
N LEU A 459 -13.12 -9.92 -15.15
CA LEU A 459 -14.44 -10.38 -14.74
C LEU A 459 -14.94 -11.40 -15.77
N VAL A 460 -15.19 -12.63 -15.33
CA VAL A 460 -15.56 -13.78 -16.19
C VAL A 460 -16.90 -14.39 -15.74
N PRO A 461 -17.99 -13.62 -15.75
CA PRO A 461 -19.32 -14.12 -15.41
C PRO A 461 -19.78 -15.18 -16.40
N SER A 462 -20.37 -16.27 -15.91
CA SER A 462 -20.55 -17.46 -16.73
C SER A 462 -21.73 -18.35 -16.34
N ALA A 463 -22.26 -19.07 -17.33
CA ALA A 463 -23.20 -20.18 -17.14
C ALA A 463 -22.72 -21.47 -17.82
N PHE A 464 -21.57 -22.00 -17.37
CA PHE A 464 -20.95 -23.20 -17.95
C PHE A 464 -21.84 -24.44 -17.81
N THR A 465 -21.82 -25.30 -18.83
CA THR A 465 -22.53 -26.59 -18.81
C THR A 465 -21.78 -27.59 -17.94
N MET A 466 -22.47 -28.60 -17.40
CA MET A 466 -21.87 -29.61 -16.52
C MET A 466 -20.63 -30.29 -17.10
N VAL A 467 -20.73 -30.88 -18.30
CA VAL A 467 -19.63 -31.61 -18.95
C VAL A 467 -18.42 -30.72 -19.21
N THR A 468 -18.65 -29.51 -19.72
CA THR A 468 -17.54 -28.61 -20.05
C THR A 468 -16.97 -27.91 -18.82
N GLY A 469 -17.77 -27.71 -17.78
CA GLY A 469 -17.37 -27.14 -16.51
C GLY A 469 -16.42 -28.08 -15.76
N GLU A 470 -16.79 -29.35 -15.64
CA GLU A 470 -15.97 -30.39 -15.00
C GLU A 470 -14.59 -30.49 -15.64
N ALA A 471 -14.52 -30.44 -16.98
CA ALA A 471 -13.26 -30.62 -17.70
C ALA A 471 -12.41 -29.34 -17.79
N HIS A 472 -13.02 -28.15 -17.85
CA HIS A 472 -12.30 -26.95 -18.30
C HIS A 472 -12.38 -25.73 -17.39
N TRP A 473 -13.37 -25.63 -16.49
CA TRP A 473 -13.69 -24.37 -15.82
C TRP A 473 -12.51 -23.79 -15.04
N GLU A 474 -12.03 -24.49 -14.00
CA GLU A 474 -10.92 -24.01 -13.19
C GLU A 474 -9.62 -23.88 -14.02
N ILE A 475 -9.34 -24.85 -14.90
CA ILE A 475 -8.11 -24.88 -15.70
C ILE A 475 -8.00 -23.62 -16.55
N LEU A 476 -9.06 -23.26 -17.28
CA LEU A 476 -9.05 -22.09 -18.14
C LEU A 476 -8.98 -20.80 -17.32
N LEU A 477 -9.73 -20.69 -16.21
CA LEU A 477 -9.70 -19.50 -15.37
C LEU A 477 -8.31 -19.25 -14.77
N ARG A 478 -7.67 -20.29 -14.22
CA ARG A 478 -6.31 -20.20 -13.70
C ARG A 478 -5.31 -19.87 -14.81
N ALA A 479 -5.47 -20.46 -16.00
CA ALA A 479 -4.64 -20.11 -17.14
C ALA A 479 -4.74 -18.61 -17.49
N ARG A 480 -5.95 -18.03 -17.50
CA ARG A 480 -6.13 -16.57 -17.70
C ARG A 480 -5.46 -15.77 -16.60
N ALA A 481 -5.63 -16.14 -15.34
CA ALA A 481 -4.99 -15.43 -14.23
C ALA A 481 -3.46 -15.41 -14.36
N ILE A 482 -2.86 -16.57 -14.67
CA ILE A 482 -1.40 -16.75 -14.78
C ILE A 482 -0.83 -16.02 -16.00
N GLU A 483 -1.38 -16.29 -17.19
CA GLU A 483 -0.82 -15.76 -18.45
C GLU A 483 -1.02 -14.25 -18.59
N THR A 484 -2.00 -13.70 -17.86
CA THR A 484 -2.28 -12.26 -17.83
C THR A 484 -1.89 -11.59 -16.53
N GLN A 485 -1.37 -12.28 -15.53
CA GLN A 485 -1.04 -11.73 -14.19
C GLN A 485 -2.08 -10.71 -13.70
N CYS A 486 -3.33 -11.13 -13.77
CA CYS A 486 -4.50 -10.39 -13.32
C CYS A 486 -5.22 -11.25 -12.29
N TYR A 487 -5.93 -10.60 -11.38
CA TYR A 487 -6.98 -11.30 -10.66
C TYR A 487 -8.06 -11.74 -11.63
N VAL A 488 -8.68 -12.89 -11.37
CA VAL A 488 -9.86 -13.38 -12.11
C VAL A 488 -11.00 -13.54 -11.12
N ILE A 489 -12.13 -12.88 -11.39
CA ILE A 489 -13.37 -13.00 -10.63
C ILE A 489 -14.40 -13.67 -11.54
N ALA A 490 -14.77 -14.90 -11.24
CA ALA A 490 -15.57 -15.74 -12.11
C ALA A 490 -16.87 -16.17 -11.40
N ALA A 491 -17.87 -15.28 -11.45
CA ALA A 491 -19.22 -15.55 -10.97
C ALA A 491 -19.92 -16.59 -11.86
N ALA A 492 -20.51 -17.62 -11.26
CA ALA A 492 -21.08 -18.74 -12.00
C ALA A 492 -22.57 -18.99 -11.69
N GLN A 493 -23.35 -19.31 -12.72
CA GLN A 493 -24.61 -20.02 -12.54
C GLN A 493 -24.34 -21.44 -12.03
N ALA A 494 -25.20 -21.97 -11.19
CA ALA A 494 -25.06 -23.30 -10.61
C ALA A 494 -26.39 -24.05 -10.54
N GLY A 495 -26.34 -25.38 -10.53
CA GLY A 495 -27.50 -26.23 -10.29
C GLY A 495 -28.50 -26.24 -11.45
N LYS A 496 -29.71 -26.76 -11.18
CA LYS A 496 -30.76 -26.96 -12.19
C LYS A 496 -31.63 -25.72 -12.32
N HIS A 497 -31.59 -25.11 -13.50
CA HIS A 497 -32.45 -23.97 -13.88
C HIS A 497 -33.83 -24.44 -14.36
N SER A 498 -33.86 -25.60 -15.00
CA SER A 498 -35.06 -26.29 -15.48
C SER A 498 -34.75 -27.79 -15.66
N GLU A 499 -35.74 -28.59 -16.06
CA GLU A 499 -35.56 -30.01 -16.37
C GLU A 499 -34.48 -30.29 -17.44
N LYS A 500 -34.18 -29.31 -18.31
CA LYS A 500 -33.26 -29.47 -19.45
C LYS A 500 -32.00 -28.60 -19.36
N ARG A 501 -31.87 -27.77 -18.33
CA ARG A 501 -30.76 -26.83 -18.20
C ARG A 501 -30.17 -26.89 -16.80
N GLU A 502 -28.90 -27.24 -16.75
CA GLU A 502 -28.10 -27.32 -15.53
C GLU A 502 -26.74 -26.67 -15.76
N SER A 503 -26.27 -25.91 -14.78
CA SER A 503 -24.96 -25.27 -14.81
C SER A 503 -24.01 -25.80 -13.75
N TYR A 504 -22.73 -25.76 -14.10
CA TYR A 504 -21.66 -26.38 -13.32
C TYR A 504 -21.43 -25.73 -11.95
N GLY A 505 -21.68 -24.42 -11.80
CA GLY A 505 -21.33 -23.69 -10.59
C GLY A 505 -19.83 -23.52 -10.43
N ASP A 506 -19.36 -23.64 -9.18
CA ASP A 506 -17.98 -23.40 -8.77
C ASP A 506 -17.50 -21.97 -9.03
N THR A 507 -18.18 -20.98 -8.44
CA THR A 507 -17.74 -19.57 -8.48
C THR A 507 -16.36 -19.42 -7.83
N LEU A 508 -15.41 -18.78 -8.54
CA LEU A 508 -14.02 -18.64 -8.11
C LEU A 508 -13.54 -17.19 -8.09
N ILE A 509 -12.65 -16.89 -7.14
CA ILE A 509 -11.75 -15.74 -7.19
C ILE A 509 -10.32 -16.25 -7.18
N ILE A 510 -9.51 -15.81 -8.15
CA ILE A 510 -8.16 -16.32 -8.39
C ILE A 510 -7.17 -15.15 -8.41
N ASP A 511 -6.04 -15.30 -7.72
CA ASP A 511 -4.97 -14.31 -7.68
C ASP A 511 -4.12 -14.28 -8.96
N PRO A 512 -3.26 -13.24 -9.17
CA PRO A 512 -2.38 -13.14 -10.34
C PRO A 512 -1.34 -14.26 -10.49
N TRP A 513 -1.14 -15.09 -9.46
CA TRP A 513 -0.25 -16.26 -9.48
C TRP A 513 -1.00 -17.55 -9.83
N GLY A 514 -2.33 -17.48 -9.97
CA GLY A 514 -3.19 -18.62 -10.27
C GLY A 514 -3.64 -19.40 -9.04
N SER A 515 -3.51 -18.86 -7.82
CA SER A 515 -4.06 -19.47 -6.61
C SER A 515 -5.54 -19.13 -6.48
N VAL A 516 -6.38 -20.13 -6.19
CA VAL A 516 -7.79 -19.89 -5.87
C VAL A 516 -7.88 -19.35 -4.44
N ILE A 517 -8.29 -18.09 -4.30
CA ILE A 517 -8.39 -17.36 -3.02
C ILE A 517 -9.84 -17.21 -2.55
N GLY A 518 -10.80 -17.56 -3.39
CA GLY A 518 -12.21 -17.64 -3.03
C GLY A 518 -12.88 -18.79 -3.77
N ARG A 519 -13.61 -19.62 -3.03
CA ARG A 519 -14.50 -20.67 -3.54
C ARG A 519 -15.61 -20.95 -2.50
N LEU A 520 -16.83 -21.26 -2.96
CA LEU A 520 -17.90 -21.72 -2.08
C LEU A 520 -17.65 -23.17 -1.63
N PRO A 521 -17.99 -23.54 -0.38
CA PRO A 521 -17.82 -24.91 0.10
C PRO A 521 -18.61 -25.95 -0.70
N ASP A 522 -19.81 -25.58 -1.16
CA ASP A 522 -20.66 -26.41 -2.00
C ASP A 522 -20.76 -25.80 -3.40
N ARG A 523 -20.37 -26.60 -4.40
CA ARG A 523 -20.33 -26.25 -5.82
C ARG A 523 -21.67 -25.77 -6.35
N VAL A 524 -22.79 -26.27 -5.84
CA VAL A 524 -24.13 -25.92 -6.36
C VAL A 524 -24.91 -24.94 -5.47
N SER A 525 -24.35 -24.55 -4.34
CA SER A 525 -25.03 -23.65 -3.39
C SER A 525 -25.24 -22.24 -3.96
N THR A 526 -26.35 -21.60 -3.62
CA THR A 526 -26.51 -20.16 -3.87
C THR A 526 -25.87 -19.38 -2.74
N GLY A 527 -24.98 -18.44 -3.05
CA GLY A 527 -24.26 -17.65 -2.05
C GLY A 527 -23.23 -16.72 -2.67
N ILE A 528 -22.44 -16.06 -1.82
CA ILE A 528 -21.32 -15.24 -2.25
C ILE A 528 -20.00 -15.84 -1.75
N VAL A 529 -18.97 -15.69 -2.56
CA VAL A 529 -17.59 -15.78 -2.09
C VAL A 529 -17.00 -14.39 -1.97
N VAL A 530 -16.21 -14.16 -0.93
CA VAL A 530 -15.58 -12.87 -0.65
C VAL A 530 -14.08 -13.06 -0.59
N ALA A 531 -13.33 -12.15 -1.22
CA ALA A 531 -11.88 -12.13 -1.17
C ALA A 531 -11.36 -10.69 -1.22
N ASP A 532 -10.11 -10.50 -0.86
CA ASP A 532 -9.44 -9.21 -0.86
C ASP A 532 -8.51 -9.11 -2.08
N ILE A 533 -8.72 -8.12 -2.95
CA ILE A 533 -7.86 -7.83 -4.11
C ILE A 533 -6.68 -7.01 -3.62
N ASP A 534 -5.51 -7.64 -3.52
CA ASP A 534 -4.25 -7.01 -3.11
C ASP A 534 -3.45 -6.52 -4.33
N PHE A 535 -3.40 -5.19 -4.52
CA PHE A 535 -2.61 -4.60 -5.61
C PHE A 535 -1.10 -4.76 -5.41
N SER A 536 -0.63 -4.84 -4.17
CA SER A 536 0.80 -5.06 -3.90
C SER A 536 1.25 -6.43 -4.39
N LEU A 537 0.40 -7.46 -4.24
CA LEU A 537 0.63 -8.79 -4.80
C LEU A 537 0.68 -8.74 -6.33
N LEU A 538 -0.27 -8.04 -6.96
CA LEU A 538 -0.31 -7.88 -8.42
C LEU A 538 0.96 -7.22 -8.96
N ASP A 539 1.40 -6.12 -8.33
CA ASP A 539 2.61 -5.41 -8.73
C ASP A 539 3.87 -6.26 -8.47
N SER A 540 3.90 -7.01 -7.37
CA SER A 540 5.00 -7.94 -7.05
C SER A 540 5.13 -9.06 -8.09
N VAL A 541 4.01 -9.69 -8.48
CA VAL A 541 3.99 -10.76 -9.49
C VAL A 541 4.49 -10.23 -10.84
N ARG A 542 4.00 -9.06 -11.27
CA ARG A 542 4.40 -8.43 -12.54
C ARG A 542 5.86 -7.99 -12.53
N THR A 543 6.39 -7.58 -11.38
CA THR A 543 7.80 -7.18 -11.24
C THR A 543 8.73 -8.38 -11.26
N LYS A 544 8.40 -9.45 -10.51
CA LYS A 544 9.22 -10.66 -10.41
C LYS A 544 9.18 -11.52 -11.66
N MET A 545 8.06 -11.50 -12.38
CA MET A 545 7.88 -12.22 -13.65
C MET A 545 7.43 -11.24 -14.73
N PRO A 546 8.33 -10.43 -15.32
CA PRO A 546 7.96 -9.32 -16.20
C PRO A 546 7.59 -9.77 -17.63
N ILE A 547 6.60 -10.66 -17.76
CA ILE A 547 6.21 -11.27 -19.04
C ILE A 547 5.83 -10.22 -20.09
N ASP A 548 5.23 -9.09 -19.68
CA ASP A 548 4.86 -7.98 -20.56
C ASP A 548 6.08 -7.42 -21.34
N LYS A 549 7.24 -7.33 -20.68
CA LYS A 549 8.49 -6.86 -21.29
C LYS A 549 9.17 -7.91 -22.17
N GLN A 550 8.73 -9.17 -22.07
CA GLN A 550 9.33 -10.32 -22.73
C GLN A 550 8.45 -10.86 -23.88
N ARG A 551 7.29 -10.23 -24.13
CA ARG A 551 6.44 -10.57 -25.28
C ARG A 551 7.17 -10.18 -26.57
N MET A 552 7.18 -11.10 -27.53
CA MET A 552 7.65 -10.84 -28.88
C MET A 552 6.46 -10.73 -29.83
N SER A 553 6.50 -9.74 -30.72
CA SER A 553 5.60 -9.70 -31.86
C SER A 553 5.96 -10.84 -32.81
N ILE A 554 5.01 -11.72 -33.07
CA ILE A 554 5.15 -12.75 -34.10
C ILE A 554 4.63 -12.11 -35.39
N GLU A 555 5.53 -11.84 -36.34
CA GLU A 555 5.13 -11.51 -37.71
C GLU A 555 4.54 -12.79 -38.33
N LEU A 556 3.28 -12.72 -38.77
CA LEU A 556 2.55 -13.81 -39.42
C LEU A 556 2.63 -13.67 -40.94
#